data_AF-I2GIH1-F1
#
_entry.id   AF-I2GIH1-F1
#
_cell.length_a   1.000
_cell.length_b   1.000
_cell.length_c   1.000
_cell.angle_alpha   90.00
_cell.angle_beta   90.00
_cell.angle_gamma   90.00
#
_symmetry.space_group_name_H-M   'P 1'
#
loop_
_entity.id
_entity.type
_entity.pdbx_description
1 polymer ?
#
loop_
_entity_poly.entity_id
_entity_poly.type
_entity_poly.pdbx_seq_one_letter_code
_entity_poly.pdbx_strand_id
1 'polypeptide(L)'
;MKQLQILVMILLMGASAVAQTKPAATTPPAVVSVVEGVTGKDFQPDTSFATLTKEDATLLPKEPVANWSLAQESGQMMYYNLVIGTRSYQLLVTRSAKSAVPTATLLRYTTPQSKPETIARGTLRPKEDKGK
;
A
#
# COMPACT_ATOMS: atom_id res chain seq x y z
N MET A 1 -15.95 -51.17 -27.27
CA MET A 1 -14.67 -50.43 -27.40
C MET A 1 -14.81 -49.00 -27.96
N LYS A 2 -15.93 -48.64 -28.60
CA LYS A 2 -16.13 -47.31 -29.26
C LYS A 2 -16.53 -46.17 -28.30
N GLN A 3 -17.20 -46.50 -27.19
CA GLN A 3 -17.65 -45.54 -26.16
C GLN A 3 -16.52 -45.02 -25.26
N LEU A 4 -15.47 -45.82 -25.05
CA LEU A 4 -14.32 -45.44 -24.23
C LEU A 4 -13.43 -44.40 -24.94
N GLN A 5 -13.35 -44.47 -26.28
CA GLN A 5 -12.56 -43.53 -27.08
C GLN A 5 -13.16 -42.11 -27.10
N ILE A 6 -14.49 -42.00 -27.03
CA ILE A 6 -15.19 -40.70 -26.96
C ILE A 6 -14.98 -40.05 -25.59
N LEU A 7 -14.96 -40.84 -24.52
CA LEU A 7 -14.72 -40.35 -23.16
C LEU A 7 -13.28 -39.82 -22.97
N VAL A 8 -12.30 -40.43 -23.63
CA VAL A 8 -10.89 -39.99 -23.58
C VAL A 8 -10.69 -38.68 -24.35
N MET A 9 -11.40 -38.46 -25.47
CA MET A 9 -11.29 -37.20 -26.22
C MET A 9 -11.88 -35.99 -25.47
N ILE A 10 -12.96 -36.18 -24.71
CA ILE A 10 -13.58 -35.09 -23.93
C ILE A 10 -12.70 -34.68 -22.75
N LEU A 11 -11.89 -35.60 -22.19
CA LEU A 11 -10.98 -35.31 -21.08
C LEU A 11 -9.77 -34.45 -21.49
N LEU A 12 -9.39 -34.45 -22.76
CA LEU A 12 -8.21 -33.74 -23.28
C LEU A 12 -8.45 -32.26 -23.60
N MET A 13 -9.71 -31.79 -23.55
CA MET A 13 -10.07 -30.38 -23.78
C MET A 13 -10.26 -29.58 -22.49
N GLY A 14 -9.91 -30.15 -21.33
CA GLY A 14 -9.93 -29.51 -20.01
C GLY A 14 -8.85 -28.43 -19.86
N ALA A 15 -9.05 -27.32 -20.55
CA ALA A 15 -8.72 -25.96 -20.14
C ALA A 15 -7.42 -25.78 -19.33
N SER A 16 -6.30 -25.64 -20.03
CA SER A 16 -5.22 -24.77 -19.56
C SER A 16 -5.71 -23.32 -19.58
N ALA A 17 -6.59 -22.97 -18.64
CA ALA A 17 -6.82 -21.59 -18.29
C ALA A 17 -5.55 -21.10 -17.62
N VAL A 18 -4.65 -20.50 -18.41
CA VAL A 18 -3.65 -19.59 -17.85
C VAL A 18 -4.44 -18.49 -17.16
N ALA A 19 -4.62 -18.63 -15.85
CA ALA A 19 -5.03 -17.55 -15.00
C ALA A 19 -4.00 -16.45 -15.23
N GLN A 20 -4.36 -15.46 -16.04
CA GLN A 20 -3.57 -14.25 -16.22
C GLN A 20 -3.58 -13.55 -14.86
N THR A 21 -2.62 -13.92 -14.01
CA THR A 21 -2.31 -13.17 -12.81
C THR A 21 -1.80 -11.83 -13.31
N LYS A 22 -2.72 -10.88 -13.48
CA LYS A 22 -2.37 -9.46 -13.46
C LYS A 22 -1.40 -9.33 -12.29
N PRO A 23 -0.15 -8.86 -12.49
CA PRO A 23 0.77 -8.69 -11.38
C PRO A 23 0.03 -7.96 -10.28
N ALA A 24 -0.04 -8.56 -9.09
CA ALA A 24 -0.64 -7.91 -7.94
C ALA A 24 -0.01 -6.51 -7.90
N ALA A 25 -0.85 -5.46 -7.92
CA ALA A 25 -0.35 -4.10 -7.97
C ALA A 25 0.42 -3.86 -6.68
N THR A 26 1.74 -4.02 -6.74
CA THR A 26 2.63 -3.82 -5.61
C THR A 26 2.70 -2.33 -5.35
N THR A 27 2.68 -1.95 -4.07
CA THR A 27 2.85 -0.55 -3.68
C THR A 27 4.17 -0.05 -4.26
N PRO A 28 4.19 1.07 -5.01
CA PRO A 28 5.42 1.55 -5.66
C PRO A 28 6.54 1.78 -4.66
N PRO A 29 7.81 1.44 -4.98
CA PRO A 29 8.94 1.60 -4.07
C PRO A 29 9.08 3.02 -3.52
N ALA A 30 8.75 4.03 -4.33
CA ALA A 30 8.81 5.41 -3.92
C ALA A 30 7.83 5.76 -2.79
N VAL A 31 6.64 5.14 -2.79
CA VAL A 31 5.66 5.28 -1.69
C VAL A 31 6.14 4.58 -0.43
N VAL A 32 6.77 3.42 -0.59
CA VAL A 32 7.42 2.71 0.53
C VAL A 32 8.45 3.61 1.18
N SER A 33 9.39 4.17 0.42
CA SER A 33 10.43 5.06 0.94
C SER A 33 9.88 6.30 1.64
N VAL A 34 8.77 6.86 1.16
CA VAL A 34 8.09 8.00 1.83
C VAL A 34 7.57 7.57 3.20
N VAL A 35 6.84 6.45 3.29
CA VAL A 35 6.31 5.96 4.57
C VAL A 35 7.44 5.63 5.55
N GLU A 36 8.51 4.99 5.07
CA GLU A 36 9.67 4.65 5.89
C GLU A 36 10.47 5.86 6.35
N GLY A 37 10.55 6.88 5.50
CA GLY A 37 11.20 8.16 5.81
C GLY A 37 10.44 8.92 6.90
N VAL A 38 9.12 9.03 6.76
CA VAL A 38 8.26 9.74 7.73
C VAL A 38 8.22 9.01 9.07
N THR A 39 8.14 7.69 9.06
CA THR A 39 7.95 6.90 10.30
C THR A 39 9.25 6.44 10.95
N GLY A 40 10.36 6.48 10.22
CA GLY A 40 11.64 5.90 10.65
C GLY A 40 11.60 4.38 10.81
N LYS A 41 10.61 3.69 10.24
CA LYS A 41 10.36 2.23 10.38
C LYS A 41 10.39 1.57 9.01
N ASP A 42 10.61 0.25 8.96
CA ASP A 42 10.47 -0.51 7.73
C ASP A 42 8.99 -0.72 7.42
N PHE A 43 8.59 -0.48 6.17
CA PHE A 43 7.20 -0.56 5.76
C PHE A 43 7.00 -1.77 4.86
N GLN A 44 6.17 -2.71 5.32
CA GLN A 44 5.78 -3.89 4.55
C GLN A 44 4.36 -3.68 4.00
N PRO A 45 4.21 -3.38 2.69
CA PRO A 45 2.91 -3.09 2.11
C PRO A 45 2.01 -4.33 2.03
N ASP A 46 0.71 -4.10 2.24
CA ASP A 46 -0.33 -5.08 1.97
C ASP A 46 -0.53 -5.18 0.43
N THR A 47 -0.73 -6.38 -0.10
CA THR A 47 -0.61 -6.72 -1.53
C THR A 47 -1.70 -6.17 -2.47
N SER A 48 -2.41 -5.09 -2.13
CA SER A 48 -3.62 -4.69 -2.89
C SER A 48 -4.00 -3.21 -2.94
N PHE A 49 -3.19 -2.26 -2.45
CA PHE A 49 -3.69 -0.88 -2.25
C PHE A 49 -3.33 0.16 -3.33
N ALA A 50 -2.75 -0.22 -4.47
CA ALA A 50 -2.32 0.76 -5.46
C ALA A 50 -3.38 1.07 -6.54
N THR A 51 -4.10 2.19 -6.37
CA THR A 51 -4.55 3.05 -7.49
C THR A 51 -3.93 4.44 -7.35
N LEU A 52 -2.59 4.53 -7.29
CA LEU A 52 -1.91 5.82 -7.37
C LEU A 52 -2.27 6.50 -8.70
N THR A 53 -2.62 7.79 -8.66
CA THR A 53 -2.68 8.54 -9.93
C THR A 53 -1.27 8.89 -10.40
N LYS A 54 -1.16 9.27 -11.68
CA LYS A 54 0.10 9.75 -12.26
C LYS A 54 0.64 10.96 -11.49
N GLU A 55 -0.23 11.84 -10.98
CA GLU A 55 0.24 12.96 -10.16
C GLU A 55 0.82 12.48 -8.82
N ASP A 56 0.17 11.55 -8.12
CA ASP A 56 0.68 11.08 -6.82
C ASP A 56 2.07 10.45 -6.98
N ALA A 57 2.25 9.64 -8.03
CA ALA A 57 3.50 8.96 -8.32
C ALA A 57 4.64 9.93 -8.70
N THR A 58 4.30 11.15 -9.13
CA THR A 58 5.30 12.17 -9.50
C THR A 58 5.57 13.17 -8.38
N LEU A 59 4.57 13.48 -7.54
CA LEU A 59 4.67 14.47 -6.47
C LEU A 59 5.20 13.87 -5.17
N LEU A 60 4.59 12.79 -4.65
CA LEU A 60 4.95 12.23 -3.35
C LEU A 60 6.44 11.92 -3.18
N PRO A 61 7.15 11.34 -4.16
CA PRO A 61 8.56 11.00 -4.00
C PRO A 61 9.51 12.20 -4.01
N LYS A 62 9.05 13.35 -4.53
CA LYS A 62 9.85 14.57 -4.63
C LYS A 62 9.80 15.41 -3.37
N GLU A 63 8.77 15.23 -2.56
CA GLU A 63 8.63 15.98 -1.32
C GLU A 63 9.58 15.45 -0.25
N PRO A 64 10.44 16.32 0.32
CA PRO A 64 11.25 15.98 1.47
C PRO A 64 10.38 15.49 2.64
N VAL A 65 10.91 14.53 3.40
CA VAL A 65 10.27 14.07 4.66
C VAL A 65 10.03 15.23 5.62
N ALA A 66 10.91 16.24 5.63
CA ALA A 66 10.77 17.43 6.46
C ALA A 66 9.56 18.32 6.13
N ASN A 67 8.93 18.15 4.95
CA ASN A 67 7.71 18.87 4.58
C ASN A 67 6.45 18.24 5.20
N TRP A 68 6.56 17.04 5.77
CA TRP A 68 5.48 16.44 6.53
C TRP A 68 5.32 17.15 7.87
N SER A 69 4.08 17.26 8.33
CA SER A 69 3.82 17.74 9.69
C SER A 69 4.51 16.84 10.70
N LEU A 70 4.82 17.40 11.87
CA LEU A 70 5.21 16.60 13.02
C LEU A 70 4.12 15.58 13.37
N ALA A 71 4.52 14.50 14.04
CA ALA A 71 3.61 13.49 14.53
C ALA A 71 2.53 14.13 15.42
N GLN A 72 1.27 13.90 15.07
CA GLN A 72 0.12 14.33 15.87
C GLN A 72 -0.58 13.10 16.44
N GLU A 73 -0.96 13.16 17.71
CA GLU A 73 -1.61 12.06 18.40
C GLU A 73 -3.11 12.31 18.53
N SER A 74 -3.90 11.27 18.27
CA SER A 74 -5.36 11.27 18.46
C SER A 74 -5.80 9.89 18.95
N GLY A 75 -5.95 9.75 20.26
CA GLY A 75 -6.29 8.47 20.89
C GLY A 75 -5.19 7.42 20.66
N GLN A 76 -5.55 6.28 20.07
CA GLN A 76 -4.59 5.20 19.73
C GLN A 76 -4.01 5.34 18.31
N MET A 77 -4.08 6.54 17.74
CA MET A 77 -3.64 6.83 16.39
C MET A 77 -2.62 7.95 16.40
N MET A 78 -1.64 7.84 15.53
CA MET A 78 -0.68 8.88 15.22
C MET A 78 -0.85 9.24 13.75
N TYR A 79 -0.82 10.51 13.41
CA TYR A 79 -0.97 10.95 12.02
C TYR A 79 0.01 12.05 11.65
N TYR A 80 0.31 12.10 10.35
CA TYR A 80 1.19 13.06 9.71
C TYR A 80 0.47 13.58 8.47
N ASN A 81 0.54 14.87 8.21
CA ASN A 81 -0.10 15.50 7.07
C ASN A 81 0.95 16.07 6.13
N LEU A 82 0.67 16.03 4.83
CA LEU A 82 1.45 16.68 3.80
C LEU A 82 0.49 17.36 2.83
N VAL A 83 0.74 18.63 2.52
CA VAL A 83 -0.04 19.39 1.55
C VAL A 83 0.86 19.75 0.37
N ILE A 84 0.47 19.36 -0.84
CA ILE A 84 1.19 19.67 -2.08
C ILE A 84 0.23 20.35 -3.04
N GLY A 85 0.34 21.68 -3.16
CA GLY A 85 -0.58 22.47 -3.98
C GLY A 85 -2.03 22.27 -3.53
N THR A 86 -2.85 21.65 -4.39
CA THR A 86 -4.27 21.37 -4.11
C THR A 86 -4.53 19.98 -3.52
N ARG A 87 -3.50 19.14 -3.40
CA ARG A 87 -3.63 17.77 -2.86
C ARG A 87 -3.20 17.74 -1.40
N SER A 88 -3.92 16.96 -0.61
CA SER A 88 -3.54 16.69 0.77
C SER A 88 -3.37 15.19 0.98
N TYR A 89 -2.33 14.81 1.68
CA TYR A 89 -2.03 13.43 2.06
C TYR A 89 -1.99 13.33 3.56
N GLN A 90 -2.40 12.17 4.06
CA GLN A 90 -2.33 11.86 5.48
C GLN A 90 -1.77 10.46 5.66
N LEU A 91 -0.70 10.34 6.44
CA LEU A 91 -0.19 9.06 6.88
C LEU A 91 -0.75 8.78 8.26
N LEU A 92 -1.60 7.77 8.36
CA LEU A 92 -2.20 7.32 9.60
C LEU A 92 -1.48 6.06 10.09
N VAL A 93 -0.97 6.11 11.32
CA VAL A 93 -0.38 4.98 12.01
C VAL A 93 -1.32 4.58 13.14
N THR A 94 -1.80 3.33 13.08
CA THR A 94 -2.69 2.77 14.08
C THR A 94 -2.11 1.50 14.66
N ARG A 95 -2.39 1.22 15.94
CA ARG A 95 -2.05 -0.05 16.56
C ARG A 95 -3.31 -0.63 17.17
N SER A 96 -3.82 -1.71 16.59
CA SER A 96 -4.93 -2.43 17.20
C SER A 96 -4.45 -3.18 18.43
N ALA A 97 -5.30 -3.31 19.46
CA ALA A 97 -4.97 -4.06 20.68
C ALA A 97 -4.62 -5.54 20.42
N LYS A 98 -5.04 -6.08 19.26
CA LYS A 98 -4.79 -7.47 18.86
C LYS A 98 -3.58 -7.62 17.93
N SER A 99 -2.96 -6.52 17.49
CA SER A 99 -1.83 -6.57 16.57
C SER A 99 -0.51 -6.31 17.30
N ALA A 100 0.47 -7.19 17.06
CA ALA A 100 1.82 -7.01 17.58
C ALA A 100 2.51 -5.77 17.00
N VAL A 101 2.24 -5.47 15.72
CA VAL A 101 2.88 -4.38 14.96
C VAL A 101 1.88 -3.30 14.55
N PRO A 102 2.29 -2.02 14.49
CA PRO A 102 1.46 -0.95 13.95
C PRO A 102 1.18 -1.14 12.45
N THR A 103 0.07 -0.57 12.00
CA THR A 103 -0.32 -0.47 10.59
C THR A 103 -0.20 0.99 10.16
N ALA A 104 0.51 1.24 9.06
CA ALA A 104 0.50 2.53 8.37
C ALA A 104 -0.51 2.49 7.22
N THR A 105 -1.29 3.54 7.07
CA THR A 105 -2.23 3.75 5.96
C THR A 105 -1.98 5.13 5.40
N LEU A 106 -1.56 5.20 4.14
CA LEU A 106 -1.40 6.44 3.41
C LEU A 106 -2.70 6.76 2.68
N LEU A 107 -3.26 7.91 3.01
CA LEU A 107 -4.51 8.43 2.51
C LEU A 107 -4.26 9.65 1.64
N ARG A 108 -5.09 9.80 0.61
CA ARG A 108 -5.14 10.96 -0.26
C ARG A 108 -6.51 11.62 -0.17
N TYR A 109 -6.50 12.95 -0.06
CA TYR A 109 -7.66 13.81 -0.13
C TYR A 109 -7.55 14.68 -1.38
N THR A 110 -8.56 14.63 -2.24
CA THR A 110 -8.68 15.51 -3.40
C THR A 110 -9.11 16.91 -2.98
N THR A 111 -9.89 17.01 -1.89
CA THR A 111 -10.22 18.24 -1.17
C THR A 111 -10.28 17.96 0.35
N PRO A 112 -10.15 18.97 1.22
CA PRO A 112 -10.18 18.75 2.69
C PRO A 112 -11.47 18.09 3.22
N GLN A 113 -12.57 18.17 2.48
CA GLN A 113 -13.87 17.62 2.86
C GLN A 113 -14.17 16.28 2.16
N SER A 114 -13.33 15.88 1.20
CA SER A 114 -13.51 14.64 0.45
C SER A 114 -13.31 13.41 1.32
N LYS A 115 -14.00 12.32 1.00
CA LYS A 115 -13.68 11.01 1.55
C LYS A 115 -12.27 10.64 1.09
N PRO A 116 -11.35 10.27 2.01
CA PRO A 116 -10.01 9.91 1.62
C PRO A 116 -9.97 8.60 0.84
N GLU A 117 -9.02 8.54 -0.09
CA GLU A 117 -8.69 7.33 -0.82
C GLU A 117 -7.41 6.71 -0.25
N THR A 118 -7.45 5.42 0.04
CA THR A 118 -6.27 4.68 0.48
C THR A 118 -5.37 4.39 -0.73
N ILE A 119 -4.16 4.95 -0.71
CA ILE A 119 -3.17 4.77 -1.78
C ILE A 119 -2.06 3.78 -1.40
N ALA A 120 -1.84 3.57 -0.11
CA ALA A 120 -1.02 2.47 0.40
C ALA A 120 -1.46 2.08 1.82
N ARG A 121 -1.26 0.82 2.16
CA ARG A 121 -1.45 0.31 3.51
C ARG A 121 -0.44 -0.80 3.76
N GLY A 122 0.01 -0.96 4.99
CA GLY A 122 0.94 -2.00 5.36
C GLY A 122 1.32 -1.97 6.83
N THR A 123 2.18 -2.90 7.25
CA THR A 123 2.68 -2.97 8.61
C THR A 123 4.01 -2.24 8.77
N LEU A 124 4.24 -1.64 9.94
CA LEU A 124 5.51 -1.01 10.30
C LEU A 124 6.30 -1.93 11.22
N ARG A 125 7.53 -2.22 10.84
CA ARG A 125 8.48 -2.98 11.64
C ARG A 125 9.62 -2.06 12.13
N PRO A 126 10.18 -2.31 13.32
CA PRO A 126 11.42 -1.65 13.71
C PRO A 126 12.47 -1.90 12.63
N LYS A 127 13.24 -0.87 12.27
CA LYS A 127 14.43 -1.05 11.44
C LYS A 127 15.42 -1.89 12.22
N GLU A 128 15.89 -2.97 11.63
CA GLU A 128 17.06 -3.66 12.18
C GLU A 128 18.23 -2.70 12.09
N ASP A 129 18.76 -2.31 13.24
CA ASP A 129 19.99 -1.53 13.30
C ASP A 129 21.10 -2.45 12.80
N LYS A 130 21.46 -2.32 11.52
CA LYS A 130 22.67 -2.93 10.99
C LYS A 130 23.82 -2.17 11.63
N GLY A 131 24.19 -2.62 12.83
CA GLY A 131 25.25 -2.04 13.65
C GLY A 131 26.40 -1.60 12.76
N LYS A 132 26.67 -0.29 12.80
CA LYS A 132 27.85 0.29 12.18
C LYS A 132 29.12 -0.29 12.79
#